data_AF-A0A7C3BN04-F1
#
_entry.id   AF-A0A7C3BN04-F1
#
_cell.length_a   1.000
_cell.length_b   1.000
_cell.length_c   1.000
_cell.angle_alpha   90.00
_cell.angle_beta   90.00
_cell.angle_gamma   90.00
#
_symmetry.space_group_name_H-M   'P 1'
#
loop_
_entity.id
_entity.type
_entity.pdbx_description
1 polymer ?
#
loop_
_entity_poly.entity_id
_entity_poly.type
_entity_poly.pdbx_seq_one_letter_code
_entity_poly.pdbx_strand_id
1 'polypeptide(L)' 'MGQTDRERLLFIAFTIRDNRIRVISARDMNRRESKRYEKYAKRYSNF' A
#
# COMPACT_ATOMS: atom_id res chain seq x y z
N MET A 1 1.05 0.04 1.75
CA MET A 1 -0.07 -0.24 0.81
C MET A 1 -1.02 0.93 0.90
N GLY A 2 -1.34 1.57 -0.22
CA GLY A 2 -2.17 2.77 -0.22
C GLY A 2 -2.96 2.91 -1.50
N GLN A 3 -4.06 3.66 -1.42
CA GLN A 3 -4.88 4.03 -2.56
C GLN A 3 -4.49 5.45 -2.98
N THR A 4 -4.25 5.66 -4.28
CA THR A 4 -4.10 7.01 -4.83
C THR A 4 -5.47 7.70 -4.93
N ASP A 5 -5.50 9.03 -5.08
CA ASP A 5 -6.73 9.80 -5.29
C ASP A 5 -7.53 9.36 -6.53
N ARG A 6 -6.90 8.62 -7.45
CA ARG A 6 -7.54 8.00 -8.63
C ARG A 6 -7.93 6.54 -8.40
N GLU A 7 -8.14 6.16 -7.15
CA GLU A 7 -8.50 4.82 -6.70
C GLU A 7 -7.50 3.69 -7.02
N ARG A 8 -6.33 3.99 -7.58
CA ARG A 8 -5.32 2.96 -7.89
C ARG A 8 -4.67 2.45 -6.61
N LEU A 9 -4.66 1.12 -6.45
CA LEU A 9 -3.99 0.45 -5.35
C LEU A 9 -2.50 0.24 -5.67
N LEU A 10 -1.64 0.82 -4.83
CA LEU A 10 -0.19 0.73 -4.98
C LEU A 10 0.45 -0.13 -3.90
N PHE A 11 1.30 -1.05 -4.35
CA PHE A 11 2.28 -1.71 -3.50
C PHE A 11 3.53 -0.83 -3.43
N ILE A 12 3.93 -0.48 -2.21
CA ILE A 12 5.14 0.30 -1.95
C ILE A 12 6.04 -0.51 -1.01
N ALA A 13 7.24 -0.83 -1.47
CA ALA A 13 8.32 -1.34 -0.62
C ALA A 13 9.31 -0.20 -0.37
N PHE A 14 9.65 0.03 0.90
CA PHE A 14 10.55 1.09 1.30
C PHE A 14 11.39 0.68 2.51
N THR A 15 12.47 1.41 2.74
CA THR A 15 13.26 1.31 3.96
C THR A 15 13.31 2.67 4.66
N ILE A 16 13.61 2.65 5.95
CA ILE A 16 13.95 3.85 6.71
C ILE A 16 15.46 3.89 6.83
N ARG A 17 16.07 4.98 6.38
CA ARG A 17 17.52 5.23 6.47
C ARG A 17 17.74 6.70 6.80
N ASP A 18 18.59 6.98 7.79
CA ASP A 18 18.91 8.34 8.23
C ASP A 18 17.66 9.17 8.55
N ASN A 19 16.69 8.56 9.25
CA ASN A 19 15.36 9.13 9.55
C ASN A 19 14.53 9.56 8.31
N ARG A 20 14.84 9.04 7.13
CA ARG A 20 14.11 9.28 5.88
C ARG A 20 13.55 8.00 5.30
N ILE A 21 12.39 8.11 4.66
CA ILE A 21 11.80 7.02 3.89
C ILE A 21 12.47 6.97 2.52
N ARG A 22 13.06 5.83 2.17
CA ARG A 22 13.56 5.54 0.82
C ARG A 22 12.66 4.52 0.15
N VAL A 23 11.95 4.94 -0.88
CA VAL A 23 11.15 4.03 -1.71
C VAL A 23 12.10 3.15 -2.53
N ILE A 24 11.94 1.83 -2.40
CA ILE A 24 12.69 0.82 -3.17
C ILE A 24 11.88 0.39 -4.39
N SER A 25 10.56 0.23 -4.25
CA SER A 25 9.66 -0.11 -5.33
C SER A 25 8.29 0.51 -5.11
N ALA A 26 7.71 1.06 -6.17
CA ALA A 26 6.31 1.47 -6.24
C ALA A 26 5.71 0.89 -7.53
N ARG A 27 4.69 0.06 -7.39
CA ARG A 27 4.01 -0.59 -8.52
C ARG A 27 2.53 -0.77 -8.23
N ASP A 28 1.76 -0.99 -9.29
CA ASP A 28 0.38 -1.44 -9.14
C ASP A 28 0.32 -2.78 -8.38
N MET A 29 -0.66 -2.90 -7.51
CA MET A 29 -0.96 -4.17 -6.85
C MET A 29 -1.49 -5.19 -7.87
N ASN A 30 -1.07 -6.44 -7.72
CA ASN A 30 -1.70 -7.52 -8.45
C ASN A 30 -3.05 -7.91 -7.80
N ARG A 31 -3.89 -8.66 -8.53
CA ARG A 31 -5.25 -9.01 -8.07
C ARG A 31 -5.30 -9.75 -6.72
N ARG A 32 -4.27 -10.53 -6.37
CA ARG A 32 -4.20 -11.23 -5.08
C ARG A 32 -3.84 -10.26 -3.95
N GLU A 33 -2.89 -9.37 -4.20
CA GLU A 33 -2.48 -8.30 -3.28
C GLU A 33 -3.61 -7.32 -3.00
N SER A 34 -4.34 -6.87 -4.04
CA SER A 34 -5.50 -5.97 -3.90
C SER A 34 -6.60 -6.56 -3.02
N LYS A 35 -7.00 -7.83 -3.25
CA LYS A 35 -7.99 -8.51 -2.40
C LYS A 35 -7.56 -8.60 -0.94
N ARG A 36 -6.28 -8.87 -0.71
CA ARG A 36 -5.72 -8.93 0.65
C ARG A 36 -5.72 -7.55 1.29
N TYR A 37 -5.36 -6.50 0.55
CA TYR A 37 -5.43 -5.12 1.01
C TYR A 37 -6.85 -4.72 1.39
N GLU A 38 -7.84 -4.98 0.54
CA GLU A 38 -9.25 -4.70 0.83
C GLU A 38 -9.74 -5.39 2.10
N LYS A 39 -9.38 -6.67 2.31
CA LYS A 39 -9.72 -7.41 3.52
C LYS A 39 -9.10 -6.77 4.78
N TYR A 40 -7.86 -6.30 4.69
CA TYR A 40 -7.23 -5.58 5.79
C TYR A 40 -7.86 -4.20 5.99
N ALA A 41 -8.07 -3.41 4.94
CA ALA A 41 -8.66 -2.08 5.01
C ALA A 41 -10.04 -2.12 5.69
N LYS A 42 -10.91 -3.07 5.31
CA LYS A 42 -12.22 -3.27 5.98
C LYS A 42 -12.11 -3.60 7.46
N ARG A 43 -11.03 -4.28 7.88
CA ARG A 43 -10.80 -4.65 9.28
C ARG A 43 -10.40 -3.44 10.14
N TYR A 44 -9.79 -2.41 9.55
CA TYR A 44 -9.34 -1.21 10.25
C TYR A 44 -10.23 0.03 10.01
N SER A 45 -11.23 -0.06 9.13
CA SER A 45 -12.20 1.01 8.82
C SER A 45 -13.34 1.14 9.86
N ASN A 46 -13.27 0.44 11.00
CA ASN A 46 -14.24 0.52 12.09
C ASN A 46 -13.78 1.47 13.23
N PHE A 47 -12.95 2.47 12.91
CA PHE A 47 -12.59 3.57 13.81
C PHE A 47 -13.00 4.90 13.20
#